data_AF-A0AAJ2NT78-F1
#
_entry.id   AF-A0AAJ2NT78-F1
#
_cell.length_a   1.000
_cell.length_b   1.000
_cell.length_c   1.000
_cell.angle_alpha   90.00
_cell.angle_beta   90.00
_cell.angle_gamma   90.00
#
_symmetry.space_group_name_H-M   'P 1'
#
loop_
_entity.id
_entity.type
_entity.pdbx_description
1 polymer ?
#
loop_
_entity_poly.entity_id
_entity_poly.type
_entity_poly.pdbx_seq_one_letter_code
_entity_poly.pdbx_strand_id
1 'polypeptide(L)'
;IGSTGSGKSTLVGLIPRFYDATQGTVKVGGEDVTAIKPKTLREKIAFVPQKNILFTGSVADNIRWGKEDAGQNEMEEAAKIAGAHDF
;
A
#
# COMPACT_ATOMS: atom_id res chain seq x y z
N ILE A 1 -7.78 17.44 -6.35
CA ILE A 1 -7.26 17.22 -7.72
C ILE A 1 -6.26 18.34 -8.01
N GLY A 2 -5.06 18.04 -8.54
CA GLY A 2 -3.99 19.02 -8.80
C GLY A 2 -3.09 18.57 -9.95
N SER A 3 -2.34 19.50 -10.56
CA SER A 3 -1.54 19.27 -11.77
C SER A 3 -0.50 18.15 -11.63
N THR A 4 -0.13 17.50 -12.75
CA THR A 4 0.98 16.55 -12.76
C THR A 4 2.25 17.23 -12.24
N GLY A 5 3.02 16.54 -11.40
CA GLY A 5 4.22 17.11 -10.78
C GLY A 5 3.97 17.97 -9.54
N SER A 6 2.72 18.21 -9.13
CA SER A 6 2.40 19.02 -7.93
C SER A 6 2.79 18.38 -6.58
N GLY A 7 3.57 17.30 -6.56
CA GLY A 7 4.03 16.64 -5.33
C GLY A 7 3.04 15.69 -4.65
N LYS A 8 1.88 15.37 -5.24
CA LYS A 8 0.87 14.47 -4.64
C LYS A 8 1.46 13.11 -4.24
N SER A 9 2.18 12.46 -5.16
CA SER A 9 2.79 11.15 -4.89
C SER A 9 3.86 11.24 -3.81
N THR A 10 4.62 12.34 -3.77
CA THR A 10 5.60 12.63 -2.71
C THR A 10 4.92 12.75 -1.36
N LEU A 11 3.82 13.51 -1.28
CA LEU A 11 3.05 13.72 -0.05
C LEU A 11 2.49 12.39 0.48
N VAL A 12 1.87 11.57 -0.39
CA VAL A 12 1.35 10.26 0.02
C VAL A 12 2.47 9.34 0.52
N GLY A 13 3.67 9.43 -0.06
CA GLY A 13 4.84 8.64 0.36
C GLY A 13 5.37 8.96 1.77
N LEU A 14 5.00 10.10 2.36
CA LEU A 14 5.34 10.44 3.75
C LEU A 14 4.55 9.61 4.77
N ILE A 15 3.33 9.18 4.41
CA ILE A 15 2.42 8.44 5.31
C ILE A 15 2.98 7.06 5.70
N PRO A 16 3.41 6.18 4.77
CA PRO A 16 4.07 4.91 5.09
C PRO A 16 5.56 5.09 5.43
N ARG A 17 6.02 6.34 5.59
CA ARG A 17 7.42 6.73 5.83
C ARG A 17 8.37 6.10 4.81
N PHE A 18 8.13 6.34 3.52
CA PHE A 18 9.14 6.10 2.47
C PHE A 18 10.16 7.23 2.43
N TYR A 19 9.76 8.42 2.87
CA TYR A 19 10.63 9.56 3.12
C TYR A 19 10.23 10.20 4.46
N ASP A 20 11.20 10.81 5.14
CA ASP A 20 10.92 11.63 6.31
C ASP A 20 10.53 13.05 5.86
N ALA A 21 9.64 13.69 6.60
CA ALA A 21 9.28 15.08 6.33
C ALA A 21 10.45 16.00 6.68
N THR A 22 10.83 16.89 5.77
CA THR A 22 11.91 17.86 6.03
C THR A 22 11.57 18.82 7.16
N GLN A 23 10.29 19.21 7.26
CA GLN A 23 9.76 20.06 8.33
C GLN A 23 8.33 19.63 8.67
N GLY A 24 7.93 19.85 9.92
CA GLY A 24 6.63 19.47 10.44
C GLY A 24 6.58 18.01 10.89
N THR A 25 5.38 17.46 10.99
CA THR A 25 5.16 16.12 11.55
C THR A 25 4.03 15.42 10.81
N VAL A 26 4.22 14.12 10.55
CA VAL A 26 3.18 13.25 10.00
C VAL A 26 2.76 12.26 11.08
N LYS A 27 1.46 12.19 11.35
CA LYS A 27 0.90 11.32 12.39
C LYS A 27 -0.10 10.34 11.80
N VAL A 28 -0.03 9.08 12.24
CA VAL A 28 -1.00 8.03 11.90
C VAL A 28 -1.60 7.53 13.21
N GLY A 29 -2.93 7.64 13.37
CA GLY A 29 -3.59 7.30 14.64
C GLY A 29 -3.17 8.18 15.82
N GLY A 30 -2.66 9.39 15.56
CA GLY A 30 -2.18 10.32 16.60
C GLY A 30 -0.71 10.16 16.99
N GLU A 31 -0.06 9.09 16.57
CA GLU A 31 1.37 8.83 16.81
C GLU A 31 2.22 9.29 15.62
N ASP A 32 3.38 9.87 15.89
CA ASP A 32 4.34 10.29 14.87
C ASP A 32 4.90 9.08 14.12
N VAL A 33 4.86 9.10 12.79
CA VAL A 33 5.37 8.00 11.95
C VAL A 33 6.86 7.73 12.17
N THR A 34 7.62 8.73 12.65
CA THR A 34 9.04 8.59 12.96
C THR A 34 9.31 7.78 14.23
N ALA A 35 8.34 7.73 15.15
CA ALA A 35 8.38 6.94 16.39
C ALA A 35 7.95 5.48 16.20
N ILE A 36 7.26 5.16 15.11
CA ILE A 36 6.77 3.81 14.79
C ILE A 36 7.82 3.06 13.96
N LYS A 37 8.05 1.78 14.26
CA LYS A 37 8.88 0.91 13.41
C LYS A 37 8.28 0.82 12.00
N PRO A 38 9.07 1.01 10.92
CA PRO A 38 8.52 1.04 9.56
C PRO A 38 7.70 -0.18 9.17
N LYS A 39 8.08 -1.39 9.62
CA LYS A 39 7.32 -2.62 9.37
C LYS A 39 5.90 -2.53 9.97
N THR A 40 5.80 -2.21 11.25
CA THR A 40 4.52 -2.08 11.97
C THR A 40 3.64 -0.95 11.42
N LEU A 41 4.25 0.16 10.99
CA LEU A 41 3.52 1.24 10.33
C LEU A 41 2.91 0.77 9.01
N ARG A 42 3.71 0.10 8.17
CA ARG A 42 3.29 -0.35 6.83
C ARG A 42 2.30 -1.51 6.86
N GLU A 43 2.34 -2.36 7.88
CA GLU A 43 1.30 -3.40 8.11
C GLU A 43 -0.10 -2.80 8.36
N LYS A 44 -0.19 -1.54 8.81
CA LYS A 44 -1.46 -0.83 9.04
C LYS A 44 -1.93 -0.01 7.84
N ILE A 45 -1.17 0.00 6.74
CA ILE A 45 -1.42 0.87 5.58
C ILE A 45 -1.39 0.04 4.31
N ALA A 46 -2.52 -0.07 3.62
CA ALA A 46 -2.55 -0.54 2.25
C ALA A 46 -2.07 0.58 1.31
N PHE A 47 -1.00 0.33 0.55
CA PHE A 47 -0.43 1.29 -0.40
C PHE A 47 -0.50 0.74 -1.83
N VAL A 48 -1.25 1.43 -2.69
CA VAL A 48 -1.34 1.08 -4.13
C VAL A 48 -0.48 2.08 -4.91
N PRO A 49 0.71 1.68 -5.41
CA PRO A 49 1.60 2.58 -6.15
C PRO A 49 0.98 3.00 -7.49
N GLN A 50 1.40 4.16 -8.00
CA GLN A 50 0.95 4.65 -9.32
C GLN A 50 1.38 3.72 -10.47
N LYS A 51 2.52 3.03 -10.33
CA LYS A 51 2.96 1.98 -11.25
C LYS A 51 2.73 0.63 -10.61
N ASN A 52 1.94 -0.21 -11.26
CA ASN A 52 1.67 -1.57 -10.80
C ASN A 52 2.96 -2.40 -10.87
N ILE A 53 3.13 -3.28 -9.89
CA ILE A 53 4.23 -4.25 -9.82
C ILE A 53 3.59 -5.62 -9.82
N LEU A 54 4.05 -6.49 -10.71
CA LEU A 54 3.71 -7.92 -10.72
C LEU A 54 5.00 -8.71 -10.61
N PHE A 55 4.98 -9.75 -9.79
CA PHE A 55 6.09 -10.67 -9.62
C PHE A 55 5.88 -11.89 -10.52
N THR A 56 6.99 -12.54 -10.92
CA THR A 56 6.94 -13.81 -11.63
C THR A 56 6.23 -14.86 -10.76
N GLY A 57 5.22 -15.51 -11.33
CA GLY A 57 4.38 -16.48 -10.64
C GLY A 57 2.97 -16.51 -11.22
N SER A 58 2.06 -17.17 -10.53
CA SER A 58 0.64 -17.17 -10.86
C SER A 58 -0.06 -15.89 -10.39
N VAL A 59 -1.30 -15.69 -10.85
CA VAL A 59 -2.18 -14.63 -10.34
C VAL A 59 -2.41 -14.81 -8.83
N ALA A 60 -2.60 -16.05 -8.38
CA ALA A 60 -2.76 -16.36 -6.96
C ALA A 60 -1.51 -15.98 -6.14
N ASP A 61 -0.30 -16.19 -6.67
CA ASP A 61 0.94 -15.80 -6.00
C ASP A 61 1.03 -14.27 -5.84
N ASN A 62 0.60 -13.52 -6.85
CA ASN A 62 0.56 -12.06 -6.80
C ASN A 62 -0.52 -11.54 -5.82
N ILE A 63 -1.67 -12.19 -5.72
CA ILE A 63 -2.72 -11.83 -4.74
C ILE A 63 -2.22 -12.12 -3.31
N ARG A 64 -1.61 -13.29 -3.06
CA ARG A 64 -1.04 -13.65 -1.75
C ARG A 64 0.09 -12.74 -1.31
N TRP A 65 0.69 -11.98 -2.21
CA TRP A 65 1.66 -10.96 -1.84
C TRP A 65 1.06 -9.89 -0.91
N GLY A 66 -0.26 -9.63 -0.99
CA GLY A 66 -0.96 -8.74 -0.05
C GLY A 66 -1.29 -9.38 1.30
N LYS A 67 -1.38 -10.71 1.36
CA LYS A 67 -1.64 -11.51 2.57
C LYS A 67 -1.16 -12.95 2.33
N GLU A 68 0.01 -13.29 2.87
CA GLU A 68 0.72 -14.54 2.56
C GLU A 68 -0.08 -15.80 2.93
N ASP A 69 -0.89 -15.72 3.99
CA ASP A 69 -1.71 -16.81 4.51
C ASP A 69 -3.15 -16.79 3.97
N ALA A 70 -3.43 -16.02 2.91
CA ALA A 70 -4.77 -15.92 2.33
C ALA A 70 -5.26 -17.27 1.79
N GLY A 71 -6.42 -17.69 2.29
CA GLY A 71 -7.13 -18.87 1.80
C GLY A 71 -7.75 -18.65 0.42
N GLN A 72 -8.15 -19.74 -0.25
CA GLN A 72 -8.74 -19.68 -1.59
C GLN A 72 -9.95 -18.73 -1.67
N ASN A 73 -10.89 -18.84 -0.73
CA ASN A 73 -12.09 -18.00 -0.70
C ASN A 73 -11.76 -16.52 -0.50
N GLU A 74 -10.75 -16.19 0.33
CA GLU A 74 -10.34 -14.81 0.55
C GLU A 74 -9.70 -14.20 -0.71
N MET A 75 -8.92 -15.00 -1.44
CA MET A 75 -8.32 -14.56 -2.70
C MET A 75 -9.38 -14.35 -3.79
N GLU A 76 -10.37 -15.24 -3.89
CA GLU A 76 -11.47 -15.09 -4.84
C GLU A 76 -12.31 -13.85 -4.53
N GLU A 77 -12.59 -13.59 -3.25
CA GLU A 77 -13.29 -12.39 -2.83
C GLU A 77 -12.49 -11.12 -3.14
N ALA A 78 -11.19 -11.13 -2.85
CA ALA A 78 -10.30 -10.02 -3.21
C ALA A 78 -10.28 -9.77 -4.72
N ALA A 79 -10.25 -10.83 -5.54
CA ALA A 79 -10.30 -10.72 -7.00
C ALA A 79 -11.65 -10.16 -7.47
N LYS A 80 -12.78 -10.56 -6.87
CA LYS A 80 -14.12 -10.01 -7.19
C LYS A 80 -14.22 -8.53 -6.85
N ILE A 81 -13.79 -8.13 -5.64
CA ILE A 81 -13.79 -6.72 -5.21
C ILE A 81 -12.91 -5.88 -6.13
N ALA A 82 -11.78 -6.41 -6.59
CA ALA A 82 -10.88 -5.75 -7.53
C ALA A 82 -11.40 -5.73 -8.99
N GLY A 83 -12.51 -6.40 -9.29
CA GLY A 83 -13.04 -6.53 -10.66
C GLY A 83 -12.18 -7.41 -11.57
N ALA A 84 -11.43 -8.35 -10.99
CA ALA A 84 -10.46 -9.21 -11.65
C ALA A 84 -10.78 -10.70 -11.49
N HIS A 85 -12.04 -11.09 -11.29
CA HIS A 85 -12.40 -12.51 -11.20
C HIS A 85 -12.81 -13.11 -12.55
N ASP A 86 -13.49 -12.33 -13.38
CA ASP A 86 -14.16 -12.83 -14.60
C ASP A 86 -13.32 -12.69 -15.89
N PHE A 87 -12.00 -12.47 -15.78
CA PHE A 87 -11.13 -12.23 -16.92
C PHE A 87 -10.67 -13.50 -17.65
#